data_AF-A0A0M3JH69-F1
#
_entry.id   AF-A0A0M3JH69-F1
#
_cell.length_a   1.000
_cell.length_b   1.000
_cell.length_c   1.000
_cell.angle_alpha   90.00
_cell.angle_beta   90.00
_cell.angle_gamma   90.00
#
_symmetry.space_group_name_H-M   'P 1'
#
loop_
_entity.id
_entity.type
_entity.pdbx_description
1 polymer ?
#
loop_
_entity_poly.entity_id
_entity_poly.type
_entity_poly.pdbx_seq_one_letter_code
_entity_poly.pdbx_strand_id
1 'polypeptide(L)'
;IVKVQIFIADINDNAPYFDQKRYEGKVAENAEINQDVITVKAHDLDRLSNLKYDLYAVHGGRIPFGVRTDSGAVFVKEPLDYEKVIAVDYLDISVTSKCFF
;
A
#
# COMPACT_ATOMS: atom_id res chain seq x y z
N ILE A 1 45.13 -7.65 -21.44
CA ILE A 1 44.26 -6.55 -20.96
C ILE A 1 43.10 -7.19 -20.21
N VAL A 2 42.88 -6.82 -18.96
CA VAL A 2 41.77 -7.35 -18.14
C VAL A 2 40.71 -6.26 -18.01
N LYS A 3 39.46 -6.60 -18.33
CA LYS A 3 38.32 -5.72 -18.08
C LYS A 3 37.82 -5.96 -16.67
N VAL A 4 37.81 -4.91 -15.86
CA VAL A 4 37.17 -4.91 -14.55
C VAL A 4 35.83 -4.22 -14.71
N GLN A 5 34.74 -4.93 -14.42
CA GLN A 5 33.40 -4.36 -14.32
C GLN A 5 33.06 -4.25 -12.84
N ILE A 6 32.91 -3.02 -12.36
CA ILE A 6 32.48 -2.72 -11.00
C ILE A 6 31.00 -2.35 -11.09
N PHE A 7 30.17 -3.16 -10.46
CA PHE A 7 28.76 -2.83 -10.22
C PHE A 7 28.68 -2.28 -8.80
N ILE A 8 28.32 -1.01 -8.66
CA ILE A 8 27.96 -0.46 -7.36
C ILE A 8 26.52 -0.93 -7.11
N ALA A 9 26.34 -1.82 -6.13
CA ALA A 9 25.01 -2.16 -5.64
C ALA A 9 24.45 -0.92 -4.94
N ASP A 10 23.25 -0.49 -5.36
CA ASP A 10 22.50 0.53 -4.64
C ASP A 10 22.07 -0.09 -3.30
N ILE A 11 22.67 0.36 -2.20
CA ILE A 11 22.25 -0.04 -0.87
C ILE A 11 21.06 0.86 -0.55
N ASN A 12 19.85 0.33 -0.69
CA ASN A 12 18.60 1.02 -0.35
C ASN A 12 18.69 1.64 1.05
N ASP A 13 18.96 2.94 1.09
CA ASP A 13 19.09 3.76 2.30
C ASP A 13 17.93 4.76 2.44
N ASN A 14 16.96 4.74 1.51
CA ASN A 14 15.79 5.62 1.51
C ASN A 14 14.51 4.83 1.78
N ALA A 15 13.99 4.92 3.01
CA ALA A 15 12.66 4.38 3.29
C ALA A 15 11.60 5.13 2.46
N PRO A 16 10.62 4.43 1.86
CA PRO A 16 9.55 5.10 1.13
C PRO A 16 8.70 5.99 2.04
N TYR A 17 8.14 7.06 1.50
CA TYR A 17 7.27 7.99 2.21
C TYR A 17 5.97 8.25 1.47
N PHE A 18 4.89 8.51 2.20
CA PHE A 18 3.59 8.87 1.64
C PHE A 18 3.44 10.38 1.44
N ASP A 19 2.65 10.79 0.45
CA ASP A 19 2.31 12.21 0.22
C ASP A 19 1.55 12.83 1.41
N GLN A 20 0.76 12.03 2.11
CA GLN A 20 -0.11 12.47 3.20
C GLN A 20 0.04 11.57 4.42
N LYS A 21 -0.10 12.16 5.61
CA LYS A 21 -0.11 11.43 6.88
C LYS A 21 -1.42 10.67 7.14
N ARG A 22 -2.50 11.08 6.47
CA ARG A 22 -3.83 10.46 6.59
C ARG A 22 -4.53 10.55 5.25
N TYR A 23 -5.10 9.43 4.81
CA TYR A 23 -5.97 9.33 3.64
C TYR A 23 -7.39 9.03 4.11
N GLU A 24 -8.39 9.69 3.51
CA GLU A 24 -9.80 9.48 3.84
C GLU A 24 -10.57 9.15 2.56
N GLY A 25 -11.09 7.92 2.49
CA GLY A 25 -11.95 7.45 1.42
C GLY A 25 -13.38 7.24 1.92
N LYS A 26 -14.36 7.37 1.02
CA LYS A 26 -15.76 7.07 1.30
C LYS A 26 -16.27 6.09 0.25
N VAL A 27 -17.01 5.11 0.70
CA VAL A 27 -17.62 4.06 -0.11
C VAL A 27 -19.03 3.83 0.44
N ALA A 28 -19.94 3.29 -0.36
CA ALA A 28 -21.28 2.90 0.07
C ALA A 28 -21.32 1.41 0.45
N GLU A 29 -22.25 1.00 1.31
CA GLU A 29 -22.36 -0.41 1.76
C GLU A 29 -22.65 -1.37 0.60
N ASN A 30 -23.42 -0.89 -0.37
CA ASN A 30 -23.78 -1.63 -1.56
C ASN A 30 -22.71 -1.56 -2.66
N ALA A 31 -21.50 -1.08 -2.33
CA ALA A 31 -20.38 -1.09 -3.26
C ALA A 31 -20.03 -2.52 -3.69
N GLU A 32 -19.67 -2.65 -4.95
CA GLU A 32 -19.33 -3.95 -5.52
C GLU A 32 -17.96 -4.42 -5.04
N ILE A 33 -17.78 -5.73 -4.95
CA ILE A 33 -16.47 -6.33 -4.68
C ILE A 33 -15.51 -5.94 -5.81
N ASN A 34 -14.30 -5.53 -5.45
CA ASN A 34 -13.25 -4.93 -6.30
C ASN A 34 -13.47 -3.47 -6.71
N GLN A 35 -14.52 -2.80 -6.22
CA GLN A 35 -14.66 -1.37 -6.40
C GLN A 35 -13.55 -0.64 -5.64
N ASP A 36 -12.84 0.26 -6.33
CA ASP A 36 -11.80 1.08 -5.73
C ASP A 36 -12.42 2.20 -4.86
N VAL A 37 -11.81 2.46 -3.70
CA VAL A 37 -12.27 3.42 -2.69
C VAL A 37 -11.38 4.65 -2.66
N ILE A 38 -10.07 4.43 -2.59
CA ILE A 38 -9.06 5.49 -2.55
C ILE A 38 -7.73 4.93 -3.05
N THR A 39 -6.89 5.77 -3.64
CA THR A 39 -5.51 5.40 -4.00
C THR A 39 -4.55 6.14 -3.09
N VAL A 40 -3.69 5.38 -2.39
CA VAL A 40 -2.57 5.96 -1.66
C VAL A 40 -1.32 5.95 -2.52
N LYS A 41 -0.50 7.00 -2.38
CA LYS A 41 0.73 7.14 -3.14
C LYS A 41 1.91 7.32 -2.20
N ALA A 42 2.89 6.45 -2.37
CA ALA A 42 4.19 6.55 -1.77
C ALA A 42 5.26 6.78 -2.84
N HIS A 43 6.37 7.34 -2.42
CA HIS A 43 7.54 7.62 -3.25
C HIS A 43 8.78 7.08 -2.56
N ASP A 44 9.74 6.64 -3.37
CA ASP A 44 11.06 6.20 -2.96
C ASP A 44 12.05 6.81 -3.95
N LEU A 45 13.16 7.34 -3.44
CA LEU A 45 14.16 8.06 -4.21
C LEU A 45 15.18 7.12 -4.89
N ASP A 46 15.12 5.83 -4.61
CA ASP A 46 16.01 4.84 -5.19
C ASP A 46 15.68 4.62 -6.67
N ARG A 47 16.73 4.58 -7.50
CA ARG A 47 16.62 4.53 -8.98
C ARG A 47 15.91 3.28 -9.51
N LEU A 48 15.88 2.20 -8.74
CA LEU A 48 15.28 0.90 -9.08
C LEU A 48 14.26 0.44 -8.03
N SER A 49 13.60 1.38 -7.34
CA SER A 49 12.58 1.06 -6.35
C SER A 49 11.34 0.43 -7.00
N ASN A 50 10.91 -0.70 -6.44
CA ASN A 50 9.58 -1.25 -6.68
C ASN A 50 8.81 -1.22 -5.37
N LEU A 51 7.84 -0.31 -5.30
CA LEU A 51 6.96 -0.18 -4.15
C LEU A 51 5.96 -1.33 -4.11
N LYS A 52 5.80 -1.88 -2.92
CA LYS A 52 4.81 -2.90 -2.60
C LYS A 52 3.96 -2.39 -1.45
N TYR A 53 2.66 -2.25 -1.72
CA TYR A 53 1.68 -1.78 -0.74
C TYR A 53 1.04 -2.97 -0.05
N ASP A 54 0.94 -2.88 1.27
CA ASP A 54 0.26 -3.86 2.11
C ASP A 54 -0.66 -3.14 3.10
N LEU A 55 -1.80 -3.77 3.41
CA LEU A 55 -2.84 -3.21 4.27
C LEU A 55 -3.04 -4.11 5.48
N TYR A 56 -3.08 -3.51 6.68
CA TYR A 56 -3.28 -4.25 7.93
C TYR A 56 -4.27 -3.54 8.87
N ALA A 57 -4.93 -4.34 9.70
CA ALA A 57 -5.81 -3.84 10.76
C ALA A 57 -4.98 -3.46 11.96
N VAL A 58 -5.16 -2.24 12.45
CA VAL A 58 -4.46 -1.75 13.65
C VAL A 58 -4.82 -2.56 14.90
N HIS A 59 -6.06 -3.06 14.98
CA HIS A 59 -6.59 -3.74 16.17
C HIS A 59 -6.93 -5.22 15.96
N GLY A 60 -6.40 -5.86 14.91
CA GLY A 60 -6.59 -7.31 14.70
C GLY A 60 -8.03 -7.74 14.36
N GLY A 61 -8.75 -6.90 13.60
CA GLY A 61 -10.12 -7.15 13.17
C GLY A 61 -10.26 -7.69 11.73
N ARG A 62 -11.51 -7.98 11.35
CA ARG A 62 -11.87 -8.28 9.96
C ARG A 62 -11.72 -7.01 9.13
N ILE A 63 -10.95 -7.07 8.05
CA ILE A 63 -10.75 -5.93 7.13
C ILE A 63 -11.52 -6.24 5.85
N PRO A 64 -12.63 -5.54 5.58
CA PRO A 64 -13.39 -5.78 4.36
C PRO A 64 -12.77 -5.11 3.12
N PHE A 65 -11.54 -4.60 3.26
CA PHE A 65 -10.77 -3.91 2.24
C PHE A 65 -9.48 -4.67 1.90
N GLY A 66 -8.99 -4.46 0.69
CA GLY A 66 -7.67 -4.87 0.25
C GLY A 66 -6.92 -3.68 -0.36
N VAL A 67 -5.62 -3.82 -0.56
CA VAL A 67 -4.82 -2.87 -1.34
C VAL A 67 -4.18 -3.57 -2.51
N ARG A 68 -4.19 -2.93 -3.68
CA ARG A 68 -3.45 -3.38 -4.85
C ARG A 68 -1.97 -3.11 -4.62
N THR A 69 -1.18 -4.19 -4.55
CA THR A 69 0.23 -4.14 -4.14
C THR A 69 1.11 -3.29 -5.05
N ASP A 70 0.73 -3.08 -6.31
CA ASP A 70 1.50 -2.32 -7.30
C ASP A 70 1.11 -0.85 -7.43
N SER A 71 -0.15 -0.51 -7.13
CA SER A 71 -0.74 0.80 -7.39
C SER A 71 -1.15 1.56 -6.14
N GLY A 72 -1.25 0.88 -4.99
CA GLY A 72 -1.74 1.49 -3.75
C GLY A 72 -3.24 1.79 -3.75
N ALA A 73 -4.00 1.27 -4.73
CA ALA A 73 -5.45 1.40 -4.76
C ALA A 73 -6.09 0.47 -3.71
N VAL A 74 -6.80 1.07 -2.76
CA VAL A 74 -7.62 0.38 -1.77
C VAL A 74 -8.96 0.03 -2.39
N PHE A 75 -9.40 -1.21 -2.26
CA PHE A 75 -10.62 -1.73 -2.88
C PHE A 75 -11.46 -2.55 -1.90
N VAL A 76 -12.75 -2.72 -2.21
CA VAL A 76 -13.67 -3.56 -1.44
C VAL A 76 -13.35 -5.05 -1.69
N LYS A 77 -12.94 -5.77 -0.65
CA LYS A 77 -12.55 -7.20 -0.74
C LYS A 77 -13.72 -8.14 -0.51
N GLU A 78 -14.72 -7.69 0.25
CA GLU A 78 -15.90 -8.46 0.64
C GLU A 78 -17.08 -7.52 0.92
N PRO A 79 -18.33 -8.03 0.95
CA PRO A 79 -19.51 -7.20 1.17
C PRO A 79 -19.42 -6.39 2.46
N LEU A 80 -19.76 -5.11 2.37
CA LEU A 80 -19.75 -4.18 3.48
C LEU A 80 -21.06 -4.30 4.27
N ASP A 81 -20.92 -4.27 5.59
CA ASP A 81 -22.05 -4.30 6.53
C ASP A 81 -21.74 -3.29 7.64
N TYR A 82 -22.23 -2.05 7.49
CA TYR A 82 -21.92 -0.96 8.43
C TYR A 82 -22.44 -1.20 9.84
N GLU A 83 -23.39 -2.12 10.02
CA GLU A 83 -23.88 -2.49 11.36
C GLU A 83 -22.87 -3.39 12.10
N LYS A 84 -22.01 -4.09 11.37
CA LYS A 84 -20.93 -4.93 11.91
C LYS A 84 -19.56 -4.25 11.90
N VAL A 85 -19.36 -3.27 11.05
CA VAL A 85 -18.14 -2.45 10.98
C VAL A 85 -18.36 -1.21 11.86
N ILE A 86 -17.85 -1.23 13.09
CA ILE A 86 -17.93 -0.06 13.97
C ILE A 86 -17.28 1.12 13.24
N ALA A 87 -17.99 2.25 13.19
CA ALA A 87 -17.87 3.34 12.21
C ALA A 87 -16.50 4.04 12.05
N VAL A 88 -15.42 3.56 12.68
CA VAL A 88 -14.08 4.12 12.56
C VAL A 88 -13.02 3.00 12.66
N ASP A 89 -12.99 2.09 11.69
CA ASP A 89 -11.85 1.19 11.57
C ASP A 89 -10.64 1.98 11.06
N TYR A 90 -9.64 2.13 11.93
CA TYR A 90 -8.32 2.63 11.53
C TYR A 90 -7.59 1.50 10.79
N LEU A 91 -7.29 1.73 9.52
CA LEU A 91 -6.47 0.85 8.71
C LEU A 91 -5.10 1.51 8.52
N ASP A 92 -4.05 0.76 8.80
CA ASP A 92 -2.68 1.17 8.49
C ASP A 92 -2.26 0.57 7.16
N ILE A 93 -1.68 1.41 6.31
CA ILE A 93 -1.05 0.99 5.07
C ILE A 93 0.46 1.11 5.27
N SER A 94 1.17 0.00 5.06
CA SER A 94 2.62 0.05 4.90
C SER A 94 2.98 -0.01 3.42
N VAL A 95 4.15 0.52 3.14
CA VAL A 95 4.79 0.39 1.84
C VAL A 95 6.20 -0.11 2.07
N THR A 96 6.61 -1.11 1.31
CA THR A 96 7.97 -1.63 1.31
C THR A 96 8.58 -1.43 -0.06
N SER A 97 9.82 -0.96 -0.13
CA SER A 97 10.58 -0.99 -1.37
C SER A 97 11.39 -2.28 -1.48
N LYS A 98 11.33 -2.90 -2.67
CA LYS A 98 12.19 -4.02 -3.02
C LYS A 98 13.18 -3.58 -4.08
N CYS A 99 14.47 -3.62 -3.78
CA CYS A 99 15.53 -3.46 -4.77
C CYS A 99 15.73 -4.81 -5.48
N PHE A 100 15.73 -4.83 -6.81
CA PHE A 100 16.03 -6.05 -7.57
C PHE A 100 17.54 -6.28 -7.64
N PHE A 101 17.97 -7.52 -7.41
CA PHE A 101 19.34 -8.02 -7.56
C PHE A 101 19.54 -8.64 -8.94
#